data_AF-A0A6J6NEQ2-F1
#
_entry.id   AF-A0A6J6NEQ2-F1
#
_cell.length_a   1.000
_cell.length_b   1.000
_cell.length_c   1.000
_cell.angle_alpha   90.00
_cell.angle_beta   90.00
_cell.angle_gamma   90.00
#
_symmetry.space_group_name_H-M   'P 1'
#
loop_
_entity.id
_entity.type
_entity.pdbx_description
1 polymer ?
#
loop_
_entity_poly.entity_id
_entity_poly.type
_entity_poly.pdbx_seq_one_letter_code
_entity_poly.pdbx_strand_id
1 'polypeptide(L)'
;MSFPEIAKEMKQDEWDCYFDILMAAGPDMDKVIMFGENMTEAHLAEMISHPDFSLGVDGFTSVDHGALADATQSQFPYCGHIEFLAHHVREKKTLTLESAIHKMSSKPAQRFALKTRGEIKENWFADLVIFDADKVRSDSTLENPCVYPVGIQQVIVNGTIVVDESQHTLKRPGRVLRRK
;
A
#
# COMPACT_ATOMS: atom_id res chain seq x y z
N MET A 1 -13.14 13.43 14.03
CA MET A 1 -14.31 12.70 14.54
C MET A 1 -14.75 11.74 13.46
N SER A 2 -15.03 10.50 13.82
CA SER A 2 -15.56 9.50 12.89
C SER A 2 -17.06 9.76 12.62
N PHE A 3 -17.60 9.22 11.51
CA PHE A 3 -19.04 9.33 11.22
C PHE A 3 -19.92 8.79 12.37
N PRO A 4 -19.61 7.65 13.02
CA PRO A 4 -20.35 7.18 14.20
C PRO A 4 -20.37 8.17 15.38
N GLU A 5 -19.25 8.85 15.64
CA GLU A 5 -19.17 9.87 16.70
C GLU A 5 -20.07 11.07 16.38
N ILE A 6 -20.04 11.54 15.13
CA ILE A 6 -20.85 12.67 14.68
C ILE A 6 -22.34 12.30 14.69
N ALA A 7 -22.70 11.10 14.21
CA ALA A 7 -24.08 10.61 14.20
C ALA A 7 -24.68 10.56 15.62
N LYS A 8 -23.86 10.13 16.60
CA LYS A 8 -24.25 10.13 18.02
C LYS A 8 -24.52 11.53 18.57
N GLU A 9 -23.71 12.51 18.21
CA GLU A 9 -23.93 13.92 18.59
C GLU A 9 -25.17 14.50 17.91
N MET A 10 -25.37 14.19 16.63
CA MET A 10 -26.52 14.62 15.84
C MET A 10 -27.81 13.85 16.21
N LYS A 11 -27.71 12.78 17.00
CA LYS A 11 -28.82 11.91 17.42
C LYS A 11 -29.59 11.32 16.23
N GLN A 12 -28.86 10.87 15.22
CA GLN A 12 -29.42 10.26 14.02
C GLN A 12 -28.67 8.99 13.61
N ASP A 13 -29.17 8.31 12.60
CA ASP A 13 -28.52 7.13 12.02
C ASP A 13 -27.16 7.50 11.40
N GLU A 14 -26.21 6.56 11.41
CA GLU A 14 -24.87 6.79 10.86
C GLU A 14 -24.90 7.07 9.35
N TRP A 15 -25.79 6.40 8.61
CA TRP A 15 -25.93 6.62 7.17
C TRP A 15 -26.62 7.95 6.87
N ASP A 16 -27.65 8.32 7.64
CA ASP A 16 -28.29 9.63 7.51
C ASP A 16 -27.27 10.75 7.76
N CYS A 17 -26.47 10.63 8.83
CA CYS A 17 -25.37 11.55 9.10
C CYS A 17 -24.33 11.63 7.98
N TYR A 18 -23.97 10.48 7.42
CA TYR A 18 -23.05 10.41 6.29
C TYR A 18 -23.61 11.16 5.07
N PHE A 19 -24.87 10.88 4.68
CA PHE A 19 -25.49 11.54 3.54
C PHE A 19 -25.67 13.04 3.78
N ASP A 20 -26.01 13.47 5.01
CA ASP A 20 -26.09 14.89 5.37
C ASP A 20 -24.76 15.61 5.19
N ILE A 21 -23.64 15.00 5.61
CA ILE A 21 -22.31 15.58 5.45
C ILE A 21 -21.94 15.68 3.96
N LEU A 22 -22.23 14.64 3.17
CA LEU A 22 -22.00 14.69 1.72
C LEU A 22 -22.84 15.77 1.03
N MET A 23 -24.12 15.89 1.41
CA MET A 23 -25.01 16.94 0.89
C MET A 23 -24.51 18.34 1.30
N ALA A 24 -24.05 18.49 2.54
CA ALA A 24 -23.52 19.76 3.06
C ALA A 24 -22.21 20.18 2.37
N ALA A 25 -21.39 19.23 1.91
CA ALA A 25 -20.19 19.52 1.12
C ALA A 25 -20.53 20.16 -0.24
N GLY A 26 -21.72 19.87 -0.79
CA GLY A 26 -22.22 20.54 -2.00
C GLY A 26 -21.24 20.44 -3.17
N PRO A 27 -20.82 21.56 -3.79
CA PRO A 27 -19.85 21.55 -4.88
C PRO A 27 -18.47 20.99 -4.52
N ASP A 28 -18.12 20.94 -3.22
CA ASP A 28 -16.84 20.43 -2.72
C ASP A 28 -16.90 18.92 -2.36
N MET A 29 -17.99 18.22 -2.72
CA MET A 29 -18.15 16.78 -2.45
C MET A 29 -16.99 15.94 -3.02
N ASP A 30 -16.39 16.36 -4.13
CA ASP A 30 -15.22 15.70 -4.75
C ASP A 30 -13.95 15.77 -3.90
N LYS A 31 -13.92 16.64 -2.89
CA LYS A 31 -12.82 16.78 -1.92
C LYS A 31 -13.02 15.92 -0.67
N VAL A 32 -14.18 15.30 -0.52
CA VAL A 32 -14.47 14.42 0.63
C VAL A 32 -13.91 13.04 0.36
N ILE A 33 -12.86 12.66 1.10
CA ILE A 33 -12.31 11.30 1.09
C ILE A 33 -12.82 10.56 2.32
N MET A 34 -13.46 9.42 2.09
CA MET A 34 -13.98 8.56 3.15
C MET A 34 -12.99 7.42 3.43
N PHE A 35 -12.65 7.24 4.71
CA PHE A 35 -11.96 6.07 5.23
C PHE A 35 -12.92 5.30 6.13
N GLY A 36 -13.03 3.98 5.93
CA GLY A 36 -13.92 3.13 6.71
C GLY A 36 -13.47 1.68 6.72
N GLU A 37 -13.74 1.00 7.82
CA GLU A 37 -13.53 -0.45 7.96
C GLU A 37 -14.69 -1.20 7.29
N ASN A 38 -14.55 -1.45 5.99
CA ASN A 38 -15.61 -2.07 5.18
C ASN A 38 -15.58 -3.61 5.18
N MET A 39 -14.57 -4.22 5.81
CA MET A 39 -14.38 -5.67 5.84
C MET A 39 -13.94 -6.13 7.23
N THR A 40 -14.43 -7.29 7.63
CA THR A 40 -13.93 -7.95 8.85
C THR A 40 -12.58 -8.60 8.57
N GLU A 41 -11.83 -8.90 9.64
CA GLU A 41 -10.60 -9.69 9.58
C GLU A 41 -10.78 -11.02 8.83
N ALA A 42 -11.93 -11.68 8.98
CA ALA A 42 -12.23 -12.93 8.30
C ALA A 42 -12.43 -12.72 6.79
N HIS A 43 -13.15 -11.67 6.39
CA HIS A 43 -13.32 -11.31 4.97
C HIS A 43 -11.98 -10.98 4.31
N LEU A 44 -11.14 -10.19 5.00
CA LEU A 44 -9.79 -9.87 4.53
C LEU A 44 -8.96 -11.14 4.38
N ALA A 45 -8.96 -12.01 5.39
CA ALA A 45 -8.20 -13.24 5.37
C ALA A 45 -8.60 -14.17 4.23
N GLU A 46 -9.90 -14.33 3.97
CA GLU A 46 -10.41 -15.10 2.84
C GLU A 46 -9.95 -14.52 1.50
N MET A 47 -10.13 -13.22 1.30
CA MET A 47 -9.77 -12.53 0.06
C MET A 47 -8.27 -12.64 -0.24
N ILE A 48 -7.41 -12.31 0.72
CA ILE A 48 -5.95 -12.31 0.50
C ILE A 48 -5.38 -13.72 0.33
N SER A 49 -6.00 -14.71 0.98
CA SER A 49 -5.58 -16.12 0.88
C SER A 49 -5.91 -16.70 -0.48
N HIS A 50 -6.92 -16.16 -1.18
CA HIS A 50 -7.39 -16.70 -2.45
C HIS A 50 -6.24 -16.93 -3.46
N PRO A 51 -6.15 -18.11 -4.11
CA PRO A 51 -5.05 -18.44 -5.02
C PRO A 51 -4.86 -17.48 -6.19
N ASP A 52 -5.84 -16.64 -6.53
CA ASP A 52 -5.78 -15.62 -7.59
C ASP A 52 -5.60 -14.17 -7.11
N PHE A 53 -5.62 -13.93 -5.79
CA PHE A 53 -5.35 -12.60 -5.24
C PHE A 53 -3.95 -12.11 -5.61
N SER A 54 -3.84 -10.94 -6.24
CA SER A 54 -2.59 -10.26 -6.54
C SER A 54 -2.62 -8.93 -5.81
N LEU A 55 -1.58 -8.62 -5.03
CA LEU A 55 -1.56 -7.41 -4.23
C LEU A 55 -1.48 -6.18 -5.16
N GLY A 56 -2.34 -5.21 -4.90
CA GLY A 56 -2.27 -3.85 -5.41
C GLY A 56 -2.56 -2.91 -4.25
N VAL A 57 -1.76 -1.85 -4.11
CA VAL A 57 -1.86 -0.93 -2.95
C VAL A 57 -2.87 0.19 -3.18
N ASP A 58 -3.16 0.52 -4.43
CA ASP A 58 -4.09 1.59 -4.82
C ASP A 58 -3.77 2.95 -4.17
N GLY A 59 -2.47 3.28 -4.12
CA GLY A 59 -2.00 4.57 -3.64
C GLY A 59 -1.93 5.63 -4.75
N PHE A 60 -2.08 6.89 -4.36
CA PHE A 60 -1.86 8.03 -5.25
C PHE A 60 -0.39 8.48 -5.22
N THR A 61 -0.01 9.37 -6.15
CA THR A 61 1.31 10.00 -6.08
C THR A 61 1.35 10.94 -4.88
N SER A 62 2.10 10.55 -3.85
CA SER A 62 2.28 11.32 -2.62
C SER A 62 3.70 11.87 -2.52
N VAL A 63 3.82 13.08 -1.98
CA VAL A 63 5.09 13.67 -1.57
C VAL A 63 5.00 14.11 -0.12
N ASP A 64 6.07 13.88 0.64
CA ASP A 64 6.19 14.28 2.06
C ASP A 64 6.80 15.68 2.23
N HIS A 65 7.07 16.39 1.13
CA HIS A 65 7.68 17.72 1.13
C HIS A 65 7.23 18.57 -0.08
N GLY A 66 7.40 19.89 0.07
CA GLY A 66 7.12 20.86 -0.98
C GLY A 66 5.65 21.25 -1.11
N ALA A 67 5.33 22.03 -2.15
CA ALA A 67 4.03 22.68 -2.31
C ALA A 67 2.84 21.72 -2.49
N LEU A 68 3.10 20.44 -2.80
CA LEU A 68 2.07 19.42 -3.00
C LEU A 68 1.93 18.47 -1.81
N ALA A 69 2.72 18.64 -0.74
CA ALA A 69 2.73 17.73 0.40
C ALA A 69 1.32 17.59 0.98
N ASP A 70 0.72 18.71 1.39
CA ASP A 70 -0.61 18.73 2.03
C ASP A 70 -1.73 18.21 1.12
N ALA A 71 -1.64 18.44 -0.18
CA ALA A 71 -2.67 18.04 -1.14
C ALA A 71 -2.59 16.56 -1.56
N THR A 72 -1.46 15.90 -1.31
CA THR A 72 -1.19 14.54 -1.81
C THR A 72 -0.93 13.52 -0.70
N GLN A 73 -1.12 13.91 0.56
CA GLN A 73 -0.91 13.04 1.71
C GLN A 73 -1.79 11.79 1.61
N SER A 74 -1.17 10.62 1.72
CA SER A 74 -1.88 9.34 1.70
C SER A 74 -1.02 8.27 2.36
N GLN A 75 -1.64 7.40 3.16
CA GLN A 75 -0.95 6.31 3.84
C GLN A 75 -0.53 5.21 2.88
N PHE A 76 -1.37 4.90 1.88
CA PHE A 76 -1.25 3.69 1.08
C PHE A 76 0.15 3.48 0.46
N PRO A 77 0.79 4.48 -0.19
CA PRO A 77 2.16 4.32 -0.71
C PRO A 77 3.21 3.96 0.35
N TYR A 78 2.98 4.32 1.62
CA TYR A 78 3.91 4.15 2.73
C TYR A 78 3.66 2.88 3.54
N CYS A 79 2.43 2.35 3.54
CA CYS A 79 2.05 1.20 4.37
C CYS A 79 1.63 -0.05 3.58
N GLY A 80 1.11 0.05 2.34
CA GLY A 80 0.34 -1.05 1.74
C GLY A 80 1.07 -2.39 1.58
N HIS A 81 2.29 -2.39 1.03
CA HIS A 81 3.10 -3.62 0.93
C HIS A 81 3.59 -4.11 2.30
N ILE A 82 3.75 -3.18 3.24
CA ILE A 82 4.37 -3.38 4.52
C ILE A 82 3.38 -4.02 5.48
N GLU A 83 2.14 -3.54 5.52
CA GLU A 83 1.02 -4.17 6.22
C GLU A 83 0.80 -5.60 5.74
N PHE A 84 0.91 -5.84 4.43
CA PHE A 84 0.77 -7.18 3.88
C PHE A 84 1.81 -8.18 4.45
N LEU A 85 3.03 -7.72 4.75
CA LEU A 85 4.08 -8.53 5.38
C LEU A 85 3.95 -8.56 6.91
N ALA A 86 3.83 -7.40 7.55
CA ALA A 86 3.76 -7.26 9.00
C ALA A 86 2.50 -7.94 9.56
N HIS A 87 1.35 -7.57 9.02
CA HIS A 87 0.07 -7.99 9.54
C HIS A 87 -0.30 -9.40 9.07
N HIS A 88 -0.34 -9.63 7.76
CA HIS A 88 -0.89 -10.89 7.23
C HIS A 88 0.09 -12.08 7.23
N VAL A 89 1.40 -11.82 7.23
CA VAL A 89 2.41 -12.89 7.37
C VAL A 89 2.84 -13.07 8.82
N ARG A 90 3.35 -12.02 9.48
CA ARG A 90 3.97 -12.16 10.80
C ARG A 90 2.94 -12.23 11.94
N GLU A 91 1.99 -11.31 11.99
CA GLU A 91 1.04 -11.20 13.11
C GLU A 91 -0.11 -12.22 13.02
N LYS A 92 -0.86 -12.19 11.92
CA LYS A 92 -2.06 -13.02 11.72
C LYS A 92 -1.76 -14.38 11.13
N LYS A 93 -0.61 -14.54 10.48
CA LYS A 93 -0.18 -15.78 9.82
C LYS A 93 -1.22 -16.33 8.83
N THR A 94 -1.97 -15.44 8.22
CA THR A 94 -2.94 -15.77 7.17
C THR A 94 -2.23 -16.23 5.91
N LEU A 95 -1.02 -15.72 5.65
CA LEU A 95 -0.16 -16.11 4.55
C LEU A 95 1.20 -16.57 5.08
N THR A 96 1.85 -17.49 4.36
CA THR A 96 3.31 -17.67 4.52
C THR A 96 4.05 -16.52 3.85
N LEU A 97 5.32 -16.32 4.22
CA LEU A 97 6.15 -15.28 3.63
C LEU A 97 6.28 -15.47 2.12
N GLU A 98 6.52 -16.71 1.67
CA GLU A 98 6.68 -17.06 0.26
C GLU A 98 5.39 -16.79 -0.54
N SER A 99 4.23 -17.11 0.05
CA SER A 99 2.93 -16.84 -0.57
C SER A 99 2.69 -15.34 -0.73
N ALA A 100 3.00 -14.55 0.29
CA ALA A 100 2.91 -13.10 0.22
C ALA A 100 3.86 -12.53 -0.84
N ILE A 101 5.13 -12.96 -0.86
CA ILE A 101 6.12 -12.53 -1.86
C ILE A 101 5.63 -12.89 -3.27
N HIS A 102 5.16 -14.11 -3.50
CA HIS A 102 4.60 -14.51 -4.80
C HIS A 102 3.46 -13.57 -5.26
N LYS A 103 2.53 -13.24 -4.36
CA LYS A 103 1.38 -12.37 -4.63
C LYS A 103 1.73 -10.90 -4.91
N MET A 104 2.93 -10.44 -4.55
CA MET A 104 3.43 -9.08 -4.83
C MET A 104 4.58 -9.03 -5.86
N SER A 105 5.04 -10.18 -6.39
CA SER A 105 6.17 -10.25 -7.33
C SER A 105 5.84 -11.02 -8.61
N SER A 106 6.02 -12.34 -8.60
CA SER A 106 5.87 -13.21 -9.78
C SER A 106 4.44 -13.27 -10.29
N LYS A 107 3.45 -13.20 -9.40
CA LYS A 107 2.04 -13.20 -9.80
C LYS A 107 1.62 -11.96 -10.59
N PRO A 108 1.85 -10.71 -10.12
CA PRO A 108 1.58 -9.55 -10.97
C PRO A 108 2.44 -9.56 -12.24
N ALA A 109 3.71 -10.01 -12.17
CA ALA A 109 4.54 -10.13 -13.36
C ALA A 109 3.94 -11.08 -14.41
N GLN A 110 3.39 -12.22 -14.00
CA GLN A 110 2.68 -13.15 -14.89
C GLN A 110 1.39 -12.53 -15.43
N ARG A 111 0.57 -11.91 -14.57
CA ARG A 111 -0.71 -11.28 -14.94
C ARG A 111 -0.52 -10.19 -16.00
N PHE A 112 0.52 -9.37 -15.86
CA PHE A 112 0.84 -8.27 -16.78
C PHE A 112 1.82 -8.67 -17.90
N ALA A 113 2.22 -9.94 -17.99
CA ALA A 113 3.17 -10.46 -18.97
C ALA A 113 4.53 -9.73 -18.97
N LEU A 114 5.02 -9.37 -17.77
CA LEU A 114 6.33 -8.77 -17.57
C LEU A 114 7.42 -9.83 -17.69
N LYS A 115 7.83 -10.10 -18.93
CA LYS A 115 8.87 -11.09 -19.23
C LYS A 115 10.15 -10.79 -18.44
N THR A 116 10.74 -11.85 -17.89
CA THR A 116 12.02 -11.85 -17.14
C THR A 116 12.05 -10.91 -15.91
N ARG A 117 10.90 -10.72 -15.23
CA ARG A 117 10.75 -9.98 -13.96
C ARG A 117 9.84 -10.72 -12.98
N GLY A 118 9.93 -10.38 -11.70
CA GLY A 118 9.07 -10.92 -10.63
C GLY A 118 9.58 -12.21 -9.99
N GLU A 119 10.66 -12.80 -10.49
CA GLU A 119 11.33 -13.97 -9.90
C GLU A 119 12.84 -13.74 -9.89
N ILE A 120 13.53 -14.35 -8.91
CA ILE A 120 15.00 -14.33 -8.81
C ILE A 120 15.54 -15.50 -9.63
N LYS A 121 16.04 -15.20 -10.82
CA LYS A 121 16.59 -16.18 -11.78
C LYS A 121 17.79 -15.60 -12.50
N GLU A 122 18.71 -16.47 -12.93
CA GLU A 122 19.83 -16.06 -13.77
C GLU A 122 19.33 -15.41 -15.07
N ASN A 123 20.04 -14.38 -15.53
CA ASN A 123 19.73 -13.60 -16.74
C ASN A 123 18.39 -12.83 -16.70
N TRP A 124 17.75 -12.70 -15.53
CA TRP A 124 16.57 -11.85 -15.33
C TRP A 124 16.97 -10.45 -14.87
N PHE A 125 16.03 -9.49 -14.91
CA PHE A 125 16.30 -8.16 -14.38
C PHE A 125 16.54 -8.22 -12.87
N ALA A 126 17.58 -7.54 -12.40
CA ALA A 126 17.87 -7.39 -10.99
C ALA A 126 16.97 -6.33 -10.35
N ASP A 127 15.69 -6.67 -10.20
CA ASP A 127 14.72 -5.94 -9.38
C ASP A 127 14.57 -6.69 -8.06
N LEU A 128 15.19 -6.18 -7.00
CA LEU A 128 15.34 -6.90 -5.73
C LEU A 128 15.01 -5.98 -4.55
N VAL A 129 14.49 -6.56 -3.48
CA VAL A 129 14.28 -5.90 -2.20
C VAL A 129 14.96 -6.72 -1.12
N ILE A 130 15.79 -6.08 -0.31
CA ILE A 130 16.41 -6.67 0.87
C ILE A 130 15.72 -6.05 2.08
N PHE A 131 15.09 -6.90 2.90
CA PHE A 131 14.33 -6.46 4.06
C PHE A 131 14.44 -7.47 5.20
N ASP A 132 14.21 -6.99 6.42
CA ASP A 132 14.16 -7.79 7.63
C ASP A 132 12.71 -8.19 7.91
N ALA A 133 12.35 -9.45 7.68
CA ALA A 133 10.99 -9.96 7.83
C ALA A 133 10.47 -9.87 9.29
N ASP A 134 11.36 -9.89 10.27
CA ASP A 134 10.99 -9.80 11.68
C ASP A 134 10.76 -8.35 12.11
N LYS A 135 11.38 -7.38 11.41
CA LYS A 135 11.28 -5.95 11.76
C LYS A 135 10.40 -5.12 10.84
N VAL A 136 10.04 -5.62 9.65
CA VAL A 136 9.30 -4.84 8.65
C VAL A 136 7.96 -4.38 9.21
N ARG A 137 7.71 -3.07 9.23
CA ARG A 137 6.47 -2.45 9.73
C ARG A 137 6.29 -1.04 9.20
N SER A 138 5.05 -0.55 9.19
CA SER A 138 4.74 0.84 8.88
C SER A 138 4.39 1.57 10.17
N ASP A 139 4.90 2.79 10.32
CA ASP A 139 4.52 3.70 11.39
C ASP A 139 3.58 4.81 10.85
N SER A 140 3.03 4.62 9.64
CA SER A 140 2.07 5.54 8.97
C SER A 140 0.68 5.44 9.59
N THR A 141 0.09 6.58 9.97
CA THR A 141 -1.27 6.66 10.54
C THR A 141 -2.15 7.62 9.72
N LEU A 142 -3.46 7.66 9.99
CA LEU A 142 -4.35 8.60 9.29
C LEU A 142 -3.95 10.05 9.56
N GLU A 143 -3.46 10.33 10.77
CA GLU A 143 -3.01 11.65 11.21
C GLU A 143 -1.60 11.99 10.72
N ASN A 144 -0.75 10.98 10.53
CA ASN A 144 0.60 11.14 10.01
C ASN A 144 0.88 10.12 8.89
N PRO A 145 0.35 10.36 7.69
CA PRO A 145 0.28 9.33 6.66
C PRO A 145 1.58 9.11 5.89
N CYS A 146 2.45 10.11 5.83
CA CYS A 146 3.64 10.10 4.97
C CYS A 146 4.91 9.64 5.71
N VAL A 147 4.83 8.53 6.45
CA VAL A 147 5.96 7.99 7.24
C VAL A 147 6.54 6.78 6.53
N TYR A 148 7.81 6.86 6.15
CA TYR A 148 8.51 5.73 5.52
C TYR A 148 8.57 4.51 6.43
N PRO A 149 8.42 3.29 5.87
CA PRO A 149 8.41 2.07 6.66
C PRO A 149 9.80 1.70 7.17
N VAL A 150 9.82 0.93 8.25
CA VAL A 150 11.02 0.38 8.85
C VAL A 150 11.28 -1.03 8.31
N GLY A 151 12.56 -1.41 8.21
CA GLY A 151 12.96 -2.78 7.89
C GLY A 151 13.22 -3.04 6.40
N ILE A 152 13.05 -2.05 5.52
CA ILE A 152 13.48 -2.12 4.11
C ILE A 152 14.92 -1.60 4.01
N GLN A 153 15.89 -2.51 3.89
CA GLN A 153 17.30 -2.14 3.91
C GLN A 153 17.75 -1.58 2.55
N GLN A 154 17.44 -2.31 1.47
CA GLN A 154 17.85 -1.93 0.11
C GLN A 154 16.77 -2.25 -0.91
N VAL A 155 16.65 -1.39 -1.92
CA VAL A 155 15.83 -1.63 -3.12
C VAL A 155 16.72 -1.44 -4.33
N ILE A 156 16.69 -2.42 -5.23
CA ILE A 156 17.49 -2.47 -6.44
C ILE A 156 16.52 -2.52 -7.61
N VAL A 157 16.72 -1.65 -8.60
CA VAL A 157 15.91 -1.63 -9.83
C VAL A 157 16.86 -1.68 -11.01
N ASN A 158 16.65 -2.66 -11.90
CA ASN A 158 17.54 -2.93 -13.04
C ASN A 158 19.04 -2.99 -12.65
N GLY A 159 19.37 -3.57 -11.49
CA GLY A 159 20.74 -3.71 -10.99
C GLY A 159 21.34 -2.46 -10.35
N THR A 160 20.58 -1.37 -10.22
CA THR A 160 21.02 -0.15 -9.55
C THR A 160 20.32 0.01 -8.21
N ILE A 161 21.09 0.25 -7.14
CA ILE A 161 20.55 0.53 -5.80
C ILE A 161 19.84 1.90 -5.83
N VAL A 162 18.53 1.88 -5.62
CA VAL A 162 17.65 3.07 -5.55
C VAL A 162 17.25 3.45 -4.13
N VAL A 163 17.29 2.50 -3.20
CA VAL A 163 17.21 2.73 -1.76
C VAL A 163 18.38 2.03 -1.12
N ASP A 164 19.12 2.75 -0.27
CA ASP A 164 20.26 2.23 0.49
C ASP A 164 20.14 2.71 1.94
N GLU A 165 20.32 1.79 2.90
CA GLU A 165 20.13 2.07 4.33
C GLU A 165 18.82 2.81 4.64
N SER A 166 17.72 2.38 4.01
CA SER A 166 16.39 3.02 4.10
C SER A 166 16.29 4.44 3.53
N GLN A 167 17.28 4.92 2.77
CA GLN A 167 17.29 6.24 2.14
C GLN A 167 17.27 6.15 0.62
N HIS A 168 16.44 6.97 -0.04
CA HIS A 168 16.35 6.97 -1.50
C HIS A 168 17.58 7.66 -2.13
N THR A 169 18.25 6.99 -3.07
CA THR A 169 19.52 7.45 -3.67
C THR A 169 19.35 8.46 -4.82
N LEU A 170 18.10 8.81 -5.14
CA LEU A 170 17.69 9.66 -6.28
C LEU A 170 17.98 9.07 -7.68
N LYS A 171 18.61 7.90 -7.77
CA LYS A 171 18.81 7.19 -9.03
C LYS A 171 17.48 6.71 -9.58
N ARG A 172 17.26 6.88 -10.89
CA ARG A 172 16.01 6.51 -11.57
C ARG A 172 16.28 5.54 -12.73
N PRO A 173 16.75 4.31 -12.45
CA PRO A 173 17.08 3.31 -13.47
C PRO A 173 15.84 2.65 -14.09
N GLY A 174 14.62 3.10 -13.74
CA GLY A 174 13.36 2.57 -14.23
C GLY A 174 13.24 2.64 -15.75
N ARG A 175 12.46 1.72 -16.32
CA ARG A 175 12.23 1.63 -17.77
C ARG A 175 10.74 1.52 -18.05
N VAL A 176 10.30 2.13 -19.14
CA VAL A 176 8.94 1.90 -19.66
C VAL A 176 8.82 0.44 -20.08
N LEU A 177 7.91 -0.30 -19.46
CA LEU A 177 7.60 -1.68 -19.81
C LEU A 177 6.56 -1.68 -20.93
N ARG A 178 6.92 -2.26 -22.08
CA ARG A 178 6.03 -2.38 -23.24
C ARG A 178 5.62 -3.83 -23.41
N ARG A 179 4.32 -4.06 -23.61
CA ARG A 179 3.81 -5.39 -23.97
C ARG A 179 4.29 -5.71 -25.39
N LYS A 180 5.09 -6.76 -25.53
CA LYS A 180 5.55 -7.31 -26.81
C LYS A 180 4.89 -8.65 -27.05
#